data_AF-A0A351SMN4-F1
#
_entry.id   AF-A0A351SMN4-F1
#
_cell.length_a   1.000
_cell.length_b   1.000
_cell.length_c   1.000
_cell.angle_alpha   90.00
_cell.angle_beta   90.00
_cell.angle_gamma   90.00
#
_symmetry.space_group_name_H-M   'P 1'
#
loop_
_entity.id
_entity.type
_entity.pdbx_description
1 polymer ?
#
loop_
_entity_poly.entity_id
_entity_poly.type
_entity_poly.pdbx_seq_one_letter_code
_entity_poly.pdbx_strand_id
1 'polypeptide(L)'
;MDYQLQLKSFEGELGFKHKILQITDITLHSSDRQPTKSIGKKIRQAFSQKKPGRFYGFKIQEPTGKQNSVEAVMELVKKDPELMKVIQEEEKNGYRIFIGLPKDGVPILLGEDAKEFINSKNGQRVIRGINH
;
A
#
# COMPACT_ATOMS: atom_id res chain seq x y z
N MET A 1 62.93 -16.82 -0.61
CA MET A 1 61.90 -16.28 0.32
C MET A 1 60.68 -16.09 -0.53
N ASP A 2 59.65 -16.92 -0.32
CA ASP A 2 58.50 -16.96 -1.20
C ASP A 2 57.37 -16.14 -0.57
N TYR A 3 56.94 -15.10 -1.27
CA TYR A 3 55.85 -14.24 -0.84
C TYR A 3 54.55 -14.75 -1.43
N GLN A 4 53.59 -15.07 -0.57
CA GLN A 4 52.23 -15.42 -0.98
C GLN A 4 51.29 -14.24 -0.76
N LEU A 5 50.58 -13.85 -1.82
CA LEU A 5 49.55 -12.82 -1.80
C LEU A 5 48.18 -13.50 -1.68
N GLN A 6 47.45 -13.20 -0.60
CA GLN A 6 46.08 -13.68 -0.40
C GLN A 6 45.11 -12.56 -0.81
N LEU A 7 44.44 -12.74 -1.94
CA LEU A 7 43.37 -11.86 -2.40
C LEU A 7 42.06 -12.24 -1.69
N LYS A 8 41.46 -11.30 -0.95
CA LYS A 8 40.08 -11.42 -0.45
C LYS A 8 39.12 -10.80 -1.47
N SER A 9 37.93 -11.37 -1.62
CA SER A 9 36.86 -10.79 -2.45
C SER A 9 36.49 -9.41 -1.93
N PHE A 10 36.28 -8.46 -2.83
CA PHE A 10 35.81 -7.12 -2.50
C PHE A 10 34.39 -7.17 -1.92
N GLU A 11 34.23 -6.83 -0.65
CA GLU A 11 32.95 -6.65 0.05
C GLU A 11 32.61 -5.15 0.10
N GLY A 12 32.32 -4.55 -1.05
CA GLY A 12 31.71 -3.22 -1.09
C GLY A 12 30.19 -3.34 -1.14
N GLU A 13 29.48 -2.60 -0.29
CA GLU A 13 28.03 -2.40 -0.48
C GLU A 13 27.81 -1.57 -1.75
N LEU A 14 27.37 -2.22 -2.83
CA LEU A 14 26.76 -1.55 -3.97
C LEU A 14 25.60 -0.71 -3.44
N GLY A 15 25.69 0.62 -3.57
CA GLY A 15 24.60 1.53 -3.19
C GLY A 15 23.31 1.09 -3.87
N PHE A 16 22.41 0.46 -3.12
CA PHE A 16 21.14 -0.03 -3.65
C PHE A 16 20.34 1.14 -4.20
N LYS A 17 19.75 0.96 -5.38
CA LYS A 17 18.74 1.91 -5.87
C LYS A 17 17.45 1.67 -5.09
N HIS A 18 16.67 2.70 -4.82
CA HIS A 18 15.49 2.59 -3.97
C HIS A 18 14.22 2.96 -4.73
N LYS A 19 13.16 2.17 -4.54
CA LYS A 19 11.79 2.50 -4.98
C LYS A 19 10.90 2.61 -3.76
N ILE A 20 10.17 3.71 -3.63
CA ILE A 20 9.27 3.96 -2.50
C ILE A 20 7.83 3.78 -2.97
N LEU A 21 7.12 2.84 -2.36
CA LEU A 21 5.67 2.69 -2.43
C LEU A 21 5.05 3.58 -1.37
N GLN A 22 4.62 4.77 -1.76
CA GLN A 22 4.01 5.73 -0.84
C GLN A 22 2.50 5.53 -0.77
N ILE A 23 2.00 5.20 0.43
CA ILE A 23 0.58 5.16 0.71
C ILE A 23 0.13 6.58 1.07
N THR A 24 -0.84 7.11 0.33
CA THR A 24 -1.26 8.51 0.44
C THR A 24 -2.54 8.69 1.24
N ASP A 25 -3.53 7.84 1.02
CA ASP A 25 -4.88 7.96 1.57
C ASP A 25 -5.62 6.62 1.55
N ILE A 26 -6.65 6.53 2.39
CA ILE A 26 -7.62 5.44 2.44
C ILE A 26 -8.98 6.05 2.08
N THR A 27 -9.63 5.56 1.03
CA THR A 27 -10.96 6.04 0.64
C THR A 27 -12.05 5.05 1.07
N LEU A 28 -13.04 5.51 1.84
CA LEU A 28 -14.21 4.74 2.26
C LEU A 28 -15.33 4.88 1.22
N HIS A 29 -15.80 3.74 0.73
CA HIS A 29 -16.89 3.65 -0.24
C HIS A 29 -18.17 3.12 0.43
N SER A 30 -19.32 3.62 0.01
CA SER A 30 -20.64 3.14 0.47
C SER A 30 -21.11 1.92 -0.33
N SER A 31 -20.62 1.78 -1.56
CA SER A 31 -20.86 0.64 -2.43
C SER A 31 -19.92 -0.52 -2.11
N ASP A 32 -20.41 -1.77 -2.22
CA ASP A 32 -19.56 -2.96 -2.11
C ASP A 32 -18.67 -3.08 -3.34
N ARG A 33 -17.46 -2.51 -3.26
CA ARG A 33 -16.46 -2.55 -4.33
C ARG A 33 -15.83 -3.93 -4.38
N GLN A 34 -15.79 -4.52 -5.58
CA GLN A 34 -15.10 -5.79 -5.77
C GLN A 34 -13.62 -5.66 -5.36
N PRO A 35 -13.11 -6.55 -4.49
CA PRO A 35 -11.71 -6.57 -4.12
C PRO A 35 -10.81 -6.69 -5.35
N THR A 36 -9.69 -5.99 -5.30
CA THR A 36 -8.70 -6.06 -6.39
C THR A 36 -8.06 -7.43 -6.39
N LYS A 37 -8.20 -8.13 -7.53
CA LYS A 37 -7.72 -9.51 -7.70
C LYS A 37 -6.20 -9.65 -7.52
N SER A 38 -5.43 -8.62 -7.84
CA SER A 38 -3.98 -8.59 -7.64
C SER A 38 -3.50 -7.16 -7.41
N ILE A 39 -2.91 -6.94 -6.23
CA ILE A 39 -2.26 -5.70 -5.83
C ILE A 39 -0.90 -5.62 -6.54
N GLY A 40 -0.18 -6.74 -6.67
CA GLY A 40 1.11 -6.83 -7.36
C GLY A 40 1.07 -6.32 -8.80
N LYS A 41 0.04 -6.71 -9.59
CA LYS A 41 -0.15 -6.21 -10.96
C LYS A 41 -0.39 -4.71 -11.01
N LYS A 42 -1.15 -4.17 -10.06
CA LYS A 42 -1.42 -2.73 -9.97
C LYS A 42 -0.16 -1.95 -9.62
N ILE A 43 0.67 -2.49 -8.73
CA ILE A 43 1.97 -1.90 -8.39
C ILE A 43 2.91 -1.91 -9.59
N ARG A 44 3.01 -3.03 -10.31
CA ARG A 44 3.81 -3.12 -11.53
C ARG A 44 3.35 -2.10 -12.58
N GLN A 45 2.03 -1.98 -12.78
CA GLN A 45 1.46 -0.96 -13.68
C GLN A 45 1.81 0.45 -13.22
N ALA A 46 1.71 0.74 -11.92
CA ALA A 46 2.06 2.06 -11.37
C ALA A 46 3.53 2.40 -11.60
N PHE A 47 4.43 1.43 -11.43
CA PHE A 47 5.86 1.60 -11.74
C PHE A 47 6.12 1.82 -13.24
N SER A 48 5.51 1.03 -14.12
CA SER A 48 5.67 1.18 -15.58
C SER A 48 5.11 2.51 -16.09
N GLN A 49 3.95 2.93 -15.59
CA GLN A 49 3.23 4.11 -16.07
C GLN A 49 3.64 5.40 -15.34
N LYS A 50 4.43 5.30 -14.27
CA LYS A 50 4.79 6.41 -13.37
C LYS A 50 3.56 7.20 -12.88
N LYS A 51 2.46 6.49 -12.64
CA LYS A 51 1.19 7.06 -12.19
C LYS A 51 0.72 6.37 -10.91
N PRO A 52 0.14 7.11 -9.95
CA PRO A 52 -0.47 6.51 -8.77
C PRO A 52 -1.56 5.51 -9.16
N GLY A 53 -1.59 4.38 -8.45
CA GLY A 53 -2.60 3.35 -8.60
C GLY A 53 -3.52 3.29 -7.38
N ARG A 54 -4.72 2.73 -7.56
CA ARG A 54 -5.65 2.38 -6.47
C ARG A 54 -5.98 0.90 -6.51
N PHE A 55 -6.12 0.30 -5.34
CA PHE A 55 -6.63 -1.06 -5.16
C PHE A 55 -7.69 -1.06 -4.06
N TYR A 56 -8.63 -1.98 -4.20
CA TYR A 56 -9.76 -2.22 -3.30
C TYR A 56 -9.55 -3.54 -2.56
N GLY A 57 -10.14 -3.71 -1.38
CA GLY A 57 -10.13 -5.00 -0.69
C GLY A 57 -9.83 -4.94 0.80
N PHE A 58 -9.75 -3.75 1.40
CA PHE A 58 -9.71 -3.63 2.85
C PHE A 58 -11.12 -3.41 3.39
N LYS A 59 -11.51 -4.19 4.40
CA LYS A 59 -12.60 -3.85 5.33
C LYS A 59 -11.94 -3.55 6.66
N ILE A 60 -11.89 -2.29 7.04
CA ILE A 60 -11.37 -1.90 8.36
C ILE A 60 -12.49 -2.28 9.35
N GLN A 61 -12.28 -3.32 10.15
CA GLN A 61 -13.14 -3.61 11.29
C GLN A 61 -12.83 -2.54 12.34
N GLU A 62 -13.67 -1.50 12.35
CA GLU A 62 -13.65 -0.34 13.23
C GLU A 62 -12.34 0.49 13.23
N PRO A 63 -12.41 1.82 13.04
CA PRO A 63 -11.24 2.68 13.09
C PRO A 63 -10.84 2.95 14.55
N THR A 64 -10.42 1.93 15.28
CA THR A 64 -9.78 2.08 16.59
C THR A 64 -8.31 2.47 16.40
N GLY A 65 -8.08 3.71 15.96
CA GLY A 65 -6.78 4.38 16.01
C GLY A 65 -5.85 4.21 14.79
N LYS A 66 -4.88 5.13 14.68
CA LYS A 66 -3.92 5.29 13.57
C LYS A 66 -3.01 4.08 13.32
N GLN A 67 -2.84 3.19 14.31
CA GLN A 67 -1.95 2.02 14.21
C GLN A 67 -2.58 0.86 13.43
N ASN A 68 -3.89 0.64 13.58
CA ASN A 68 -4.59 -0.50 12.95
C ASN A 68 -4.63 -0.42 11.42
N SER A 69 -4.66 0.78 10.84
CA SER A 69 -4.68 0.96 9.39
C SER A 69 -3.38 0.54 8.70
N VAL A 70 -2.22 0.69 9.37
CA VAL A 70 -0.92 0.37 8.77
C VAL A 70 -0.71 -1.15 8.74
N GLU A 71 -1.00 -1.82 9.85
CA GLU A 71 -0.89 -3.28 9.95
C GLU A 71 -1.85 -3.96 8.98
N ALA A 72 -3.09 -3.49 8.86
CA ALA A 72 -4.06 -4.02 7.90
C ALA A 72 -3.58 -3.92 6.45
N VAL A 73 -2.97 -2.78 6.07
CA VAL A 73 -2.38 -2.61 4.72
C VAL A 73 -1.18 -3.53 4.54
N MET A 74 -0.31 -3.63 5.54
CA MET A 74 0.87 -4.50 5.49
C MET A 74 0.50 -5.99 5.40
N GLU A 75 -0.54 -6.44 6.09
CA GLU A 75 -1.02 -7.83 5.98
C GLU A 75 -1.51 -8.16 4.57
N LEU A 76 -2.27 -7.27 3.94
CA LEU A 76 -2.76 -7.45 2.57
C LEU A 76 -1.61 -7.49 1.55
N VAL A 77 -0.64 -6.59 1.72
CA VAL A 77 0.59 -6.56 0.93
C VAL A 77 1.34 -7.88 1.06
N LYS A 78 1.52 -8.40 2.28
CA LYS A 78 2.23 -9.66 2.54
C LYS A 78 1.49 -10.90 2.02
N LYS A 79 0.16 -10.88 2.01
CA LYS A 79 -0.69 -12.00 1.57
C LYS A 79 -0.81 -12.08 0.04
N ASP A 80 -0.38 -11.07 -0.73
CA ASP A 80 -0.41 -11.10 -2.20
C ASP A 80 0.85 -11.77 -2.79
N PRO A 81 0.73 -13.00 -3.36
CA PRO A 81 1.86 -13.70 -3.94
C PRO A 81 2.43 -13.02 -5.20
N GLU A 82 1.63 -12.23 -5.93
CA GLU A 82 2.13 -11.47 -7.08
C GLU A 82 2.96 -10.26 -6.62
N LEU A 83 2.65 -9.68 -5.47
CA LEU A 83 3.46 -8.60 -4.91
C LEU A 83 4.83 -9.09 -4.47
N MET A 84 4.90 -10.26 -3.82
CA MET A 84 6.18 -10.89 -3.48
C MET A 84 7.05 -11.15 -4.72
N LYS A 85 6.45 -11.56 -5.84
CA LYS A 85 7.17 -11.72 -7.12
C LYS A 85 7.72 -10.39 -7.63
N VAL A 86 6.92 -9.32 -7.58
CA VAL A 86 7.38 -7.99 -7.98
C VAL A 86 8.54 -7.51 -7.11
N ILE A 87 8.48 -7.75 -5.79
CA ILE A 87 9.56 -7.38 -4.88
C ILE A 87 10.85 -8.13 -5.23
N GLN A 88 10.77 -9.45 -5.41
CA GLN A 88 11.92 -10.27 -5.78
C GLN A 88 12.51 -9.91 -7.15
N GLU A 89 11.68 -9.57 -8.13
CA GLU A 89 12.13 -9.10 -9.45
C GLU A 89 12.89 -7.78 -9.34
N GLU A 90 12.37 -6.84 -8.55
CA GLU A 90 13.01 -5.53 -8.36
C GLU A 90 14.31 -5.65 -7.55
N GLU A 91 14.36 -6.52 -6.54
CA GLU A 91 15.59 -6.85 -5.80
C GLU A 91 16.67 -7.46 -6.69
N LYS A 92 16.30 -8.37 -7.59
CA LYS A 92 17.23 -8.92 -8.61
C LYS A 92 17.76 -7.84 -9.54
N ASN A 93 16.98 -6.79 -9.80
CA ASN A 93 17.39 -5.64 -10.60
C ASN A 93 18.22 -4.61 -9.80
N GLY A 94 18.58 -4.92 -8.56
CA GLY A 94 19.37 -4.04 -7.68
C GLY A 94 18.55 -2.94 -6.99
N TYR A 95 17.22 -3.07 -6.97
CA TYR A 95 16.33 -2.14 -6.27
C TYR A 95 15.85 -2.70 -4.94
N ARG A 96 15.91 -1.89 -3.89
CA ARG A 96 15.18 -2.16 -2.63
C ARG A 96 13.86 -1.40 -2.64
N ILE A 97 12.78 -2.07 -2.25
CA ILE A 97 11.44 -1.46 -2.14
C ILE A 97 11.18 -1.09 -0.68
N PHE A 98 10.80 0.17 -0.46
CA PHE A 98 10.34 0.67 0.82
C PHE A 98 8.87 1.03 0.77
N ILE A 99 8.14 0.79 1.85
CA ILE A 99 6.76 1.25 2.01
C ILE A 99 6.81 2.52 2.86
N GLY A 100 6.41 3.63 2.24
CA GLY A 100 6.36 4.95 2.88
C GLY A 100 4.95 5.28 3.34
N LEU A 101 4.83 5.76 4.58
CA LEU A 101 3.59 6.22 5.18
C LEU A 101 3.71 7.69 5.59
N PRO A 102 2.61 8.47 5.57
CA PRO A 102 2.64 9.85 6.05
C PRO A 102 2.89 9.87 7.56
N LYS A 103 3.71 10.82 8.04
CA LYS A 103 4.09 10.93 9.46
C LYS A 103 2.88 11.09 10.39
N ASP A 104 1.85 11.78 9.91
CA ASP A 104 0.64 12.09 10.69
C ASP A 104 -0.41 10.96 10.65
N GLY A 105 -0.10 9.85 9.97
CA GLY A 105 -1.02 8.75 9.68
C GLY A 105 -1.61 8.84 8.27
N VAL A 106 -2.17 7.74 7.79
CA VAL A 106 -2.83 7.70 6.48
C VAL A 106 -4.22 8.36 6.60
N PRO A 107 -4.49 9.48 5.90
CA PRO A 107 -5.78 10.14 5.97
C PRO A 107 -6.88 9.23 5.42
N ILE A 108 -8.01 9.16 6.15
CA ILE A 108 -9.21 8.45 5.74
C ILE A 108 -10.17 9.46 5.11
N LEU A 109 -10.51 9.26 3.84
CA LEU A 109 -11.37 10.12 3.04
C LEU A 109 -12.65 9.40 2.65
N LEU A 110 -13.72 10.16 2.40
CA LEU A 110 -14.96 9.62 1.84
C LEU A 110 -14.88 9.57 0.31
N GLY A 111 -15.22 8.42 -0.26
CA GLY A 111 -15.44 8.24 -1.68
C GLY A 111 -16.65 9.04 -2.17
N GLU A 112 -16.73 9.27 -3.47
CA GLU A 112 -17.82 10.04 -4.09
C GLU A 112 -19.19 9.42 -3.81
N ASP A 113 -19.29 8.10 -3.92
CA ASP A 113 -20.49 7.33 -3.59
C ASP A 113 -20.89 7.45 -2.11
N ALA A 114 -19.91 7.53 -1.19
CA ALA A 114 -20.18 7.76 0.22
C ALA A 114 -20.69 9.18 0.47
N LYS A 115 -20.11 10.18 -0.20
CA LYS A 115 -20.58 11.57 -0.15
C LYS A 115 -22.00 11.70 -0.70
N GLU A 116 -22.28 11.07 -1.83
CA GLU A 116 -23.62 11.03 -2.43
C GLU A 116 -24.63 10.38 -1.49
N PHE A 117 -24.25 9.26 -0.86
CA PHE A 117 -25.12 8.58 0.10
C PHE A 117 -25.48 9.49 1.28
N ILE A 118 -24.49 10.16 1.89
CA ILE A 118 -24.71 11.08 3.03
C ILE A 118 -25.63 12.24 2.64
N ASN A 119 -25.46 12.77 1.43
CA ASN A 119 -26.28 13.88 0.92
C ASN A 119 -27.68 13.44 0.46
N SER A 120 -27.91 12.12 0.29
CA SER A 120 -29.22 11.59 -0.11
C SER A 120 -30.24 11.63 1.03
N LYS A 121 -31.53 11.64 0.68
CA LYS A 121 -32.63 11.54 1.67
C LYS A 121 -32.52 10.29 2.54
N ASN A 122 -32.03 9.18 1.99
CA ASN A 122 -31.87 7.93 2.72
C ASN A 122 -30.70 8.01 3.71
N GLY A 123 -29.57 8.58 3.32
CA GLY A 123 -28.44 8.82 4.23
C GLY A 123 -28.81 9.76 5.37
N GLN A 124 -29.51 10.86 5.08
CA GLN A 124 -29.99 11.78 6.11
C GLN A 124 -30.95 11.11 7.12
N ARG A 125 -31.79 10.17 6.67
CA ARG A 125 -32.67 9.40 7.57
C ARG A 125 -31.89 8.46 8.49
N VAL A 126 -30.90 7.74 7.96
CA VAL A 126 -30.05 6.85 8.76
C VAL A 126 -29.26 7.63 9.80
N ILE A 127 -28.64 8.75 9.42
CA ILE A 127 -27.84 9.58 10.33
C ILE A 127 -28.70 10.15 11.47
N ARG A 128 -29.94 10.56 11.18
CA ARG A 128 -30.88 11.03 12.21
C ARG A 128 -31.22 9.95 13.26
N GLY A 129 -31.25 8.69 12.87
CA GLY A 129 -31.52 7.57 13.79
C GLY A 129 -30.33 7.18 14.67
N ILE A 130 -29.12 7.63 14.35
CA ILE A 130 -27.89 7.37 15.13
C ILE A 130 -27.64 8.47 16.17
N ASN A 131 -28.15 9.69 15.92
CA ASN A 131 -28.02 10.84 16.83
C ASN A 131 -29.12 10.91 17.92
N HIS A 132 -29.89 9.83 18.10
CA HIS A 132 -30.97 9.69 19.08
C HIS A 132 -30.64 8.60 20.08
#